data_AF-A0A432MJE6-F1
#
_entry.id   AF-A0A432MJE6-F1
#
_cell.length_a   1.000
_cell.length_b   1.000
_cell.length_c   1.000
_cell.angle_alpha   90.00
_cell.angle_beta   90.00
_cell.angle_gamma   90.00
#
_symmetry.space_group_name_H-M   'P 1'
#
loop_
_entity.id
_entity.type
_entity.pdbx_description
1 polymer ?
#
loop_
_entity_poly.entity_id
_entity_poly.type
_entity_poly.pdbx_seq_one_letter_code
_entity_poly.pdbx_strand_id
1 'polypeptide(L)'
;MLASYGPEDAREPSGLYGALAECVLLHRILHGQSDRLVLNPSRPAFRWRDAAAVSEPPDRREEAFPNLWDADPHAYLRLLAAARLPEVHAFALRAVEQRHAAILAGATLPELKAMLRSPFESSVRLSLDELRRRFDPQRPDLPLVDLLLDDPRPEVRDLGRDWLRDSAGFWTLDQKWIVLFLTSGDPETSLLAADLAADRLRHSPEMRRELALRLLELLREPEAQPGSHNAYARIARERLLDELDALLDLDALVHLILTGPPPAQVLGGELLARRPEAIDTIGLEGLAQLAGHEIAAVRRATHALLRQSVDRFRSDPGPLLLLVESDWADTRQLAFDLLRTGLGPDVLGTEGLMALLDSNRVDVQDEARDLVLDQFDRFNPAELIARLAEHPHPNMRRFAVDLAVDHLPDGAEVLVRLSWFFRAAVLDLRSERPVKRHVIDLLRDRGRHDHFQAAAAVELLGEFARSGTRDDADRAMLAIVSILLEHPDVPSPVSLARPAGGVA
;
A
#
# COMPACT_ATOMS: atom_id res chain seq x y z
N MET A 1 -31.52 17.87 -41.05
CA MET A 1 -31.65 17.19 -42.35
C MET A 1 -30.31 16.71 -42.88
N LEU A 2 -29.26 17.54 -42.96
CA LEU A 2 -27.92 17.02 -43.29
C LEU A 2 -27.32 16.19 -42.15
N ALA A 3 -27.47 16.65 -40.90
CA ALA A 3 -26.98 15.94 -39.71
C ALA A 3 -27.68 14.60 -39.39
N SER A 4 -28.78 14.28 -40.08
CA SER A 4 -29.45 12.98 -39.88
C SER A 4 -28.81 11.84 -40.68
N TYR A 5 -27.94 12.16 -41.64
CA TYR A 5 -27.21 11.15 -42.39
C TYR A 5 -25.99 10.66 -41.61
N GLY A 6 -25.72 9.36 -41.68
CA GLY A 6 -24.60 8.70 -41.02
C GLY A 6 -23.92 7.65 -41.88
N PRO A 7 -22.82 7.04 -41.39
CA PRO A 7 -22.08 6.00 -42.13
C PRO A 7 -22.95 4.82 -42.57
N GLU A 8 -24.05 4.54 -41.86
CA GLU A 8 -25.04 3.51 -42.20
C GLU A 8 -25.79 3.76 -43.52
N ASP A 9 -25.83 5.00 -44.00
CA ASP A 9 -26.48 5.36 -45.25
C ASP A 9 -25.57 5.08 -46.47
N ALA A 10 -24.30 4.77 -46.25
CA ALA A 10 -23.33 4.48 -47.30
C ALA A 10 -23.51 3.06 -47.87
N ARG A 11 -23.43 2.93 -49.18
CA ARG A 11 -23.43 1.68 -49.95
C ARG A 11 -22.05 1.43 -50.59
N GLU A 12 -21.82 0.20 -51.03
CA GLU A 12 -20.61 -0.12 -51.80
C GLU A 12 -20.59 0.70 -53.11
N PRO A 13 -19.55 1.51 -53.35
CA PRO A 13 -19.44 2.30 -54.58
C PRO A 13 -19.41 1.39 -55.83
N SER A 14 -20.07 1.82 -56.91
CA SER A 14 -20.13 1.05 -58.15
C SER A 14 -20.04 1.95 -59.38
N GLY A 15 -18.94 1.80 -60.14
CA GLY A 15 -18.67 2.63 -61.32
C GLY A 15 -18.64 4.12 -60.98
N LEU A 16 -19.54 4.91 -61.58
CA LEU A 16 -19.67 6.36 -61.32
C LEU A 16 -20.56 6.70 -60.10
N TYR A 17 -21.03 5.70 -59.36
CA TYR A 17 -21.85 5.90 -58.18
C TYR A 17 -20.99 5.81 -56.92
N GLY A 18 -20.89 6.93 -56.20
CA GLY A 18 -20.23 6.99 -54.90
C GLY A 18 -21.06 6.31 -53.81
N ALA A 19 -20.46 6.19 -52.61
CA ALA A 19 -21.06 5.48 -51.50
C ALA A 19 -22.43 6.05 -51.06
N LEU A 20 -22.62 7.36 -51.19
CA LEU A 20 -23.84 8.08 -50.78
C LEU A 20 -24.79 8.37 -51.95
N ALA A 21 -24.60 7.70 -53.10
CA ALA A 21 -25.34 7.98 -54.32
C ALA A 21 -26.87 7.96 -54.17
N GLU A 22 -27.39 7.07 -53.32
CA GLU A 22 -28.83 6.90 -53.06
C GLU A 22 -29.38 7.96 -52.08
N CYS A 23 -28.52 8.71 -51.39
CA CYS A 23 -28.89 9.82 -50.51
C CYS A 23 -29.26 11.07 -51.33
N VAL A 24 -30.37 11.01 -52.07
CA VAL A 24 -30.79 12.04 -53.03
C VAL A 24 -30.87 13.43 -52.39
N LEU A 25 -31.45 13.53 -51.19
CA LEU A 25 -31.64 14.82 -50.52
C LEU A 25 -30.32 15.40 -49.99
N LEU A 26 -29.39 14.54 -49.54
CA LEU A 26 -28.02 14.94 -49.20
C LEU A 26 -27.34 15.61 -50.40
N HIS A 27 -27.33 14.93 -51.56
CA HIS A 27 -26.71 15.47 -52.77
C HIS A 27 -27.45 16.69 -53.32
N ARG A 28 -28.78 16.75 -53.23
CA ARG A 28 -29.53 17.96 -53.61
C ARG A 28 -29.14 19.18 -52.79
N ILE A 29 -28.78 19.00 -51.52
CA ILE A 29 -28.37 20.10 -50.66
C ILE A 29 -26.89 20.43 -50.83
N LEU A 30 -25.99 19.44 -50.79
CA LEU A 30 -24.54 19.68 -50.88
C LEU A 30 -24.05 19.99 -52.30
N HIS A 31 -24.76 19.54 -53.32
CA HIS A 31 -24.35 19.58 -54.73
C HIS A 31 -25.47 20.06 -55.67
N GLY A 32 -26.47 20.78 -55.17
CA GLY A 32 -27.61 21.24 -55.98
C GLY A 32 -27.27 22.18 -57.14
N GLN A 33 -26.10 22.82 -57.10
CA GLN A 33 -25.50 23.63 -58.16
C GLN A 33 -24.26 22.96 -58.77
N SER A 34 -23.98 21.70 -58.45
CA SER A 34 -22.85 20.97 -59.04
C SER A 34 -23.14 20.59 -60.47
N ASP A 35 -22.16 20.84 -61.33
CA ASP A 35 -22.14 20.34 -62.70
C ASP A 35 -21.61 18.89 -62.73
N ARG A 36 -20.84 18.47 -61.72
CA ARG A 36 -20.11 17.20 -61.69
C ARG A 36 -20.96 16.00 -61.29
N LEU A 37 -22.06 16.24 -60.57
CA LEU A 37 -23.00 15.21 -60.12
C LEU A 37 -24.34 15.35 -60.84
N VAL A 38 -24.84 14.26 -61.43
CA VAL A 38 -26.11 14.23 -62.16
C VAL A 38 -27.05 13.18 -61.56
N LEU A 39 -28.32 13.55 -61.37
CA LEU A 39 -29.37 12.63 -60.95
C LEU A 39 -29.72 11.70 -62.11
N ASN A 40 -29.71 10.39 -61.88
CA ASN A 40 -30.14 9.45 -62.91
C ASN A 40 -31.66 9.57 -63.14
N PRO A 41 -32.14 9.73 -64.39
CA PRO A 41 -33.57 9.81 -64.69
C PRO A 41 -34.35 8.54 -64.33
N SER A 42 -33.71 7.36 -64.38
CA SER A 42 -34.34 6.06 -64.23
C SER A 42 -34.24 5.47 -62.83
N ARG A 43 -33.40 6.05 -61.95
CA ARG A 43 -33.26 5.62 -60.55
C ARG A 43 -32.96 6.80 -59.64
N PRO A 44 -33.49 6.87 -58.41
CA PRO A 44 -33.27 7.98 -57.49
C PRO A 44 -31.86 7.90 -56.88
N ALA A 45 -30.83 8.06 -57.70
CA ALA A 45 -29.43 8.07 -57.28
C ALA A 45 -28.60 9.04 -58.12
N PHE A 46 -27.71 9.78 -57.46
CA PHE A 46 -26.72 10.63 -58.11
C PHE A 46 -25.52 9.80 -58.57
N ARG A 47 -24.95 10.17 -59.72
CA ARG A 47 -23.66 9.69 -60.19
C ARG A 47 -22.77 10.83 -60.60
N TRP A 48 -21.47 10.58 -60.58
CA TRP A 48 -20.53 11.43 -61.29
C TRP A 48 -20.86 11.45 -62.79
N ARG A 49 -20.72 12.62 -63.41
CA ARG A 49 -20.95 12.81 -64.84
C ARG A 49 -20.06 11.87 -65.66
N ASP A 50 -18.77 11.85 -65.31
CA ASP A 50 -17.70 11.06 -65.89
C ASP A 50 -16.58 10.83 -64.85
N ALA A 51 -15.52 10.12 -65.22
CA ALA A 51 -14.42 9.80 -64.32
C ALA A 51 -13.55 11.03 -63.95
N ALA A 52 -13.43 12.03 -64.83
CA ALA A 52 -12.67 13.25 -64.55
C ALA A 52 -13.39 14.09 -63.49
N ALA A 53 -14.73 14.11 -63.55
CA ALA A 53 -15.59 14.76 -62.58
C ALA A 53 -15.47 14.18 -61.17
N VAL A 54 -14.75 13.07 -60.91
CA VAL A 54 -14.50 12.57 -59.54
C VAL A 54 -13.41 13.39 -58.83
N SER A 55 -12.42 13.91 -59.57
CA SER A 55 -11.19 14.46 -58.98
C SER A 55 -11.02 15.99 -59.10
N GLU A 56 -11.88 16.69 -59.85
CA GLU A 56 -11.73 18.12 -60.14
C GLU A 56 -12.36 19.01 -59.05
N PRO A 57 -11.62 19.60 -58.10
CA PRO A 57 -12.21 20.48 -57.11
C PRO A 57 -12.88 21.69 -57.79
N PRO A 58 -14.14 21.99 -57.48
CA PRO A 58 -14.86 23.06 -58.16
C PRO A 58 -14.35 24.41 -57.67
N ASP A 59 -14.12 25.34 -58.59
CA ASP A 59 -13.79 26.76 -58.30
C ASP A 59 -15.03 27.58 -57.86
N ARG A 60 -16.16 26.91 -57.64
CA ARG A 60 -17.45 27.51 -57.30
C ARG A 60 -18.19 26.71 -56.23
N ARG A 61 -19.14 27.38 -55.57
CA ARG A 61 -20.08 26.77 -54.62
C ARG A 61 -20.98 25.78 -55.35
N GLU A 62 -21.15 24.60 -54.77
CA GLU A 62 -21.97 23.53 -55.35
C GLU A 62 -23.27 23.32 -54.57
N GLU A 63 -23.37 23.83 -53.35
CA GLU A 63 -24.54 23.63 -52.51
C GLU A 63 -25.78 24.35 -53.05
N ALA A 64 -26.96 23.82 -52.72
CA ALA A 64 -28.21 24.50 -52.96
C ALA A 64 -28.40 25.70 -52.03
N PHE A 65 -29.00 26.76 -52.58
CA PHE A 65 -29.39 27.97 -51.86
C PHE A 65 -28.24 28.66 -51.10
N PRO A 66 -27.11 28.98 -51.76
CA PRO A 66 -25.93 29.57 -51.11
C PRO A 66 -26.25 30.81 -50.26
N ASN A 67 -27.14 31.68 -50.75
CA ASN A 67 -27.55 32.92 -50.07
C ASN A 67 -28.30 32.67 -48.74
N LEU A 68 -29.01 31.55 -48.61
CA LEU A 68 -29.72 31.22 -47.36
C LEU A 68 -28.74 30.77 -46.28
N TRP A 69 -27.71 30.03 -46.66
CA TRP A 69 -26.65 29.64 -45.72
C TRP A 69 -25.83 30.84 -45.24
N ASP A 70 -25.60 31.82 -46.11
CA ASP A 70 -24.91 33.05 -45.72
C ASP A 70 -25.78 33.97 -44.86
N ALA A 71 -27.11 33.90 -45.01
CA ALA A 71 -28.05 34.65 -44.19
C ALA A 71 -28.22 34.07 -42.77
N ASP A 72 -28.03 32.76 -42.58
CA ASP A 72 -28.05 32.08 -41.27
C ASP A 72 -26.82 31.15 -41.10
N PRO A 73 -25.62 31.72 -40.88
CA PRO A 73 -24.40 30.93 -40.81
C PRO A 73 -24.28 30.09 -39.53
N HIS A 74 -25.14 30.31 -38.51
CA HIS A 74 -25.25 29.42 -37.34
C HIS A 74 -25.70 28.00 -37.74
N ALA A 75 -26.32 27.84 -38.92
CA ALA A 75 -26.55 26.53 -39.49
C ALA A 75 -25.26 25.72 -39.67
N TYR A 76 -24.12 26.36 -39.97
CA TYR A 76 -22.83 25.68 -40.08
C TYR A 76 -22.32 25.17 -38.73
N LEU A 77 -22.47 25.94 -37.65
CA LEU A 77 -22.08 25.51 -36.30
C LEU A 77 -22.89 24.28 -35.86
N ARG A 78 -24.20 24.28 -36.14
CA ARG A 78 -25.08 23.12 -35.91
C ARG A 78 -24.61 21.88 -36.66
N LEU A 79 -24.13 22.04 -37.90
CA LEU A 79 -23.57 20.93 -38.67
C LEU A 79 -22.21 20.47 -38.12
N LEU A 80 -21.32 21.38 -37.73
CA LEU A 80 -20.04 21.02 -37.10
C LEU A 80 -20.22 20.22 -35.81
N ALA A 81 -21.27 20.52 -35.05
CA ALA A 81 -21.62 19.80 -33.83
C ALA A 81 -22.28 18.44 -34.07
N ALA A 82 -23.17 18.33 -35.07
CA ALA A 82 -24.06 17.17 -35.21
C ALA A 82 -23.76 16.26 -36.43
N ALA A 83 -22.84 16.65 -37.32
CA ALA A 83 -22.50 15.83 -38.48
C ALA A 83 -21.95 14.48 -38.05
N ARG A 84 -22.33 13.43 -38.81
CA ARG A 84 -21.79 12.07 -38.68
C ARG A 84 -21.11 11.58 -39.96
N LEU A 85 -21.24 12.35 -41.06
CA LEU A 85 -20.60 12.08 -42.34
C LEU A 85 -19.48 13.09 -42.63
N PRO A 86 -18.30 12.65 -43.09
CA PRO A 86 -17.19 13.53 -43.45
C PRO A 86 -17.57 14.60 -44.48
N GLU A 87 -18.45 14.29 -45.44
CA GLU A 87 -18.86 15.21 -46.51
C GLU A 87 -19.69 16.38 -45.96
N VAL A 88 -20.60 16.09 -45.03
CA VAL A 88 -21.43 17.10 -44.36
C VAL A 88 -20.56 17.98 -43.47
N HIS A 89 -19.64 17.36 -42.74
CA HIS A 89 -18.72 18.07 -41.87
C HIS A 89 -17.75 18.95 -42.66
N ALA A 90 -17.11 18.44 -43.70
CA ALA A 90 -16.20 19.20 -44.57
C ALA A 90 -16.89 20.38 -45.26
N PHE A 91 -18.16 20.24 -45.63
CA PHE A 91 -18.98 21.34 -46.15
C PHE A 91 -19.10 22.48 -45.12
N ALA A 92 -19.49 22.15 -43.89
CA ALA A 92 -19.65 23.13 -42.82
C ALA A 92 -18.30 23.75 -42.41
N LEU A 93 -17.26 22.93 -42.27
CA LEU A 93 -15.92 23.36 -41.89
C LEU A 93 -15.36 24.36 -42.89
N ARG A 94 -15.43 24.04 -44.19
CA ARG A 94 -14.98 24.94 -45.25
C ARG A 94 -15.71 26.28 -45.23
N ALA A 95 -17.01 26.27 -44.96
CA ALA A 95 -17.78 27.51 -44.88
C ALA A 95 -17.35 28.39 -43.70
N VAL A 96 -17.13 27.79 -42.52
CA VAL A 96 -16.65 28.50 -41.33
C VAL A 96 -15.23 29.03 -41.54
N GLU A 97 -14.29 28.20 -42.02
CA GLU A 97 -12.89 28.59 -42.17
C GLU A 97 -12.67 29.66 -43.25
N GLN A 98 -13.40 29.59 -44.37
CA GLN A 98 -13.13 30.46 -45.53
C GLN A 98 -13.99 31.71 -45.60
N ARG A 99 -15.21 31.67 -45.06
CA ARG A 99 -16.21 32.74 -45.29
C ARG A 99 -16.80 33.31 -44.01
N HIS A 100 -17.03 32.45 -43.02
CA HIS A 100 -17.82 32.78 -41.85
C HIS A 100 -17.02 32.66 -40.54
N ALA A 101 -15.71 32.91 -40.56
CA ALA A 101 -14.86 32.71 -39.38
C ALA A 101 -15.33 33.51 -38.15
N ALA A 102 -15.90 34.69 -38.37
CA ALA A 102 -16.41 35.56 -37.33
C ALA A 102 -17.61 34.98 -36.54
N ILE A 103 -18.32 33.97 -37.07
CA ILE A 103 -19.49 33.40 -36.38
C ILE A 103 -19.10 32.66 -35.10
N LEU A 104 -17.85 32.17 -35.02
CA LEU A 104 -17.32 31.54 -33.81
C LEU A 104 -17.30 32.54 -32.65
N ALA A 105 -16.96 33.81 -32.90
CA ALA A 105 -16.98 34.85 -31.89
C ALA A 105 -18.38 35.12 -31.31
N GLY A 106 -19.42 34.91 -32.11
CA GLY A 106 -20.83 35.03 -31.73
C GLY A 106 -21.49 33.72 -31.28
N ALA A 107 -20.79 32.59 -31.35
CA ALA A 107 -21.34 31.28 -30.98
C ALA A 107 -21.78 31.27 -29.51
N THR A 108 -22.91 30.69 -29.21
CA THR A 108 -23.40 30.52 -27.84
C THR A 108 -22.62 29.41 -27.13
N LEU A 109 -22.55 29.46 -25.80
CA LEU A 109 -21.90 28.39 -25.03
C LEU A 109 -22.51 26.99 -25.29
N PRO A 110 -23.85 26.83 -25.41
CA PRO A 110 -24.44 25.56 -25.83
C PRO A 110 -23.96 25.07 -27.21
N GLU A 111 -23.77 25.96 -28.18
CA GLU A 111 -23.23 25.59 -29.50
C GLU A 111 -21.79 25.09 -29.39
N LEU A 112 -20.93 25.78 -28.64
CA LEU A 112 -19.54 25.36 -28.39
C LEU A 112 -19.50 24.01 -27.64
N LYS A 113 -20.30 23.85 -26.57
CA LYS A 113 -20.43 22.57 -25.85
C LYS A 113 -20.91 21.44 -26.77
N ALA A 114 -21.79 21.72 -27.73
CA ALA A 114 -22.22 20.73 -28.70
C ALA A 114 -21.09 20.38 -29.69
N MET A 115 -20.31 21.37 -30.13
CA MET A 115 -19.14 21.15 -30.99
C MET A 115 -18.04 20.33 -30.31
N LEU A 116 -17.84 20.50 -29.00
CA LEU A 116 -16.95 19.62 -28.23
C LEU A 116 -17.36 18.16 -28.35
N ARG A 117 -18.65 17.82 -28.48
CA ARG A 117 -19.10 16.43 -28.61
C ARG A 117 -19.02 15.87 -30.04
N SER A 118 -18.51 16.65 -30.99
CA SER A 118 -18.38 16.24 -32.38
C SER A 118 -17.38 15.07 -32.51
N PRO A 119 -17.64 14.09 -33.39
CA PRO A 119 -16.67 13.03 -33.70
C PRO A 119 -15.49 13.54 -34.55
N PHE A 120 -15.54 14.79 -35.02
CA PHE A 120 -14.50 15.37 -35.87
C PHE A 120 -13.60 16.32 -35.08
N GLU A 121 -12.30 16.01 -35.05
CA GLU A 121 -11.27 16.77 -34.32
C GLU A 121 -11.26 18.26 -34.68
N SER A 122 -11.50 18.63 -35.93
CA SER A 122 -11.48 20.06 -36.31
C SER A 122 -12.64 20.85 -35.71
N SER A 123 -13.81 20.24 -35.48
CA SER A 123 -14.91 20.88 -34.75
C SER A 123 -14.55 21.09 -33.28
N VAL A 124 -13.93 20.08 -32.66
CA VAL A 124 -13.46 20.15 -31.28
C VAL A 124 -12.42 21.26 -31.14
N ARG A 125 -11.42 21.29 -32.03
CA ARG A 125 -10.38 22.33 -32.07
C ARG A 125 -10.94 23.73 -32.23
N LEU A 126 -11.84 23.97 -33.19
CA LEU A 126 -12.48 25.29 -33.36
C LEU A 126 -13.23 25.73 -32.10
N SER A 127 -13.90 24.78 -31.44
CA SER A 127 -14.57 25.08 -30.17
C SER A 127 -13.58 25.37 -29.05
N LEU A 128 -12.51 24.59 -28.90
CA LEU A 128 -11.49 24.80 -27.87
C LEU A 128 -10.77 26.14 -28.04
N ASP A 129 -10.43 26.51 -29.27
CA ASP A 129 -9.77 27.78 -29.56
C ASP A 129 -10.66 28.98 -29.21
N GLU A 130 -11.95 28.90 -29.54
CA GLU A 130 -12.90 29.95 -29.18
C GLU A 130 -13.17 29.99 -27.67
N LEU A 131 -13.23 28.84 -27.01
CA LEU A 131 -13.33 28.73 -25.55
C LEU A 131 -12.11 29.36 -24.86
N ARG A 132 -10.89 29.05 -25.32
CA ARG A 132 -9.63 29.67 -24.84
C ARG A 132 -9.66 31.18 -24.97
N ARG A 133 -10.12 31.69 -26.11
CA ARG A 133 -10.21 33.13 -26.38
C ARG A 133 -11.16 33.86 -25.43
N ARG A 134 -12.20 33.17 -24.94
CA ARG A 134 -13.24 33.73 -24.07
C ARG A 134 -12.95 33.60 -22.58
N PHE A 135 -12.04 32.72 -22.20
CA PHE A 135 -11.82 32.42 -20.79
C PHE A 135 -11.28 33.63 -20.04
N ASP A 136 -11.98 34.00 -18.97
CA ASP A 136 -11.54 35.03 -18.01
C ASP A 136 -11.27 34.35 -16.67
N PRO A 137 -10.00 34.20 -16.25
CA PRO A 137 -9.65 33.59 -14.97
C PRO A 137 -10.24 34.31 -13.75
N GLN A 138 -10.62 35.60 -13.88
CA GLN A 138 -11.24 36.38 -12.80
C GLN A 138 -12.76 36.19 -12.73
N ARG A 139 -13.37 35.65 -13.80
CA ARG A 139 -14.80 35.35 -13.90
C ARG A 139 -15.03 34.00 -14.60
N PRO A 140 -14.51 32.90 -14.04
CA PRO A 140 -14.56 31.60 -14.68
C PRO A 140 -15.99 31.04 -14.67
N ASP A 141 -16.39 30.38 -15.76
CA ASP A 141 -17.54 29.48 -15.78
C ASP A 141 -17.11 28.13 -15.19
N LEU A 142 -17.16 28.00 -13.86
CA LEU A 142 -16.72 26.78 -13.16
C LEU A 142 -17.50 25.51 -13.58
N PRO A 143 -18.83 25.55 -13.84
CA PRO A 143 -19.53 24.42 -14.47
C PRO A 143 -18.95 24.00 -15.82
N LEU A 144 -18.40 24.93 -16.61
CA LEU A 144 -17.68 24.60 -17.83
C LEU A 144 -16.29 24.00 -17.53
N VAL A 145 -15.56 24.52 -16.54
CA VAL A 145 -14.27 23.92 -16.12
C VAL A 145 -14.48 22.45 -15.70
N ASP A 146 -15.47 22.18 -14.87
CA ASP A 146 -15.86 20.83 -14.43
C ASP A 146 -16.19 19.91 -15.61
N LEU A 147 -16.98 20.41 -16.58
CA LEU A 147 -17.29 19.67 -17.81
C LEU A 147 -16.04 19.32 -18.63
N LEU A 148 -15.06 20.22 -18.72
CA LEU A 148 -13.82 19.97 -19.47
C LEU A 148 -12.93 18.94 -18.76
N LEU A 149 -12.90 18.95 -17.42
CA LEU A 149 -12.14 18.01 -16.60
C LEU A 149 -12.69 16.58 -16.71
N ASP A 150 -13.99 16.40 -16.91
CA ASP A 150 -14.65 15.10 -17.08
C ASP A 150 -14.61 14.54 -18.52
N ASP A 151 -14.05 15.29 -19.49
CA ASP A 151 -14.04 14.85 -20.89
C ASP A 151 -13.08 13.66 -21.12
N PRO A 152 -13.44 12.64 -21.93
CA PRO A 152 -12.56 11.50 -22.18
C PRO A 152 -11.31 11.82 -23.01
N ARG A 153 -11.25 12.97 -23.72
CA ARG A 153 -10.10 13.33 -24.55
C ARG A 153 -9.04 14.11 -23.77
N PRO A 154 -7.75 13.71 -23.85
CA PRO A 154 -6.67 14.40 -23.14
C PRO A 154 -6.61 15.91 -23.42
N GLU A 155 -6.70 16.32 -24.70
CA GLU A 155 -6.60 17.75 -25.07
C GLU A 155 -7.67 18.65 -24.43
N VAL A 156 -8.87 18.10 -24.16
CA VAL A 156 -9.98 18.82 -23.53
C VAL A 156 -9.76 18.91 -22.02
N ARG A 157 -9.33 17.80 -21.40
CA ARG A 157 -8.97 17.78 -19.98
C ARG A 157 -7.78 18.67 -19.66
N ASP A 158 -6.78 18.71 -20.53
CA ASP A 158 -5.60 19.56 -20.37
C ASP A 158 -6.00 21.03 -20.29
N LEU A 159 -6.90 21.46 -21.17
CA LEU A 159 -7.49 22.80 -21.10
C LEU A 159 -8.25 23.02 -19.80
N GLY A 160 -9.06 22.05 -19.36
CA GLY A 160 -9.77 22.10 -18.08
C GLY A 160 -8.82 22.28 -16.90
N ARG A 161 -7.68 21.59 -16.88
CA ARG A 161 -6.67 21.67 -15.83
C ARG A 161 -5.90 22.99 -15.85
N ASP A 162 -5.61 23.52 -17.04
CA ASP A 162 -5.03 24.86 -17.18
C ASP A 162 -5.99 25.92 -16.63
N TRP A 163 -7.28 25.83 -16.96
CA TRP A 163 -8.29 26.73 -16.43
C TRP A 163 -8.50 26.58 -14.92
N LEU A 164 -8.46 25.36 -14.39
CA LEU A 164 -8.49 25.11 -12.96
C LEU A 164 -7.33 25.82 -12.24
N ARG A 165 -6.13 25.78 -12.83
CA ARG A 165 -4.94 26.48 -12.31
C ARG A 165 -5.10 27.99 -12.38
N ASP A 166 -5.48 28.51 -13.52
CA ASP A 166 -5.58 29.96 -13.77
C ASP A 166 -6.69 30.61 -12.93
N SER A 167 -7.79 29.88 -12.70
CA SER A 167 -8.93 30.34 -11.91
C SER A 167 -8.83 30.02 -10.41
N ALA A 168 -7.69 29.50 -9.93
CA ALA A 168 -7.49 29.17 -8.52
C ALA A 168 -7.77 30.34 -7.58
N GLY A 169 -7.50 31.59 -8.00
CA GLY A 169 -7.83 32.78 -7.21
C GLY A 169 -9.33 32.99 -6.95
N PHE A 170 -10.20 32.35 -7.72
CA PHE A 170 -11.66 32.48 -7.63
C PHE A 170 -12.29 31.27 -6.93
N TRP A 171 -12.09 30.05 -7.43
CA TRP A 171 -12.84 28.88 -6.92
C TRP A 171 -12.40 28.43 -5.52
N THR A 172 -11.16 28.73 -5.11
CA THR A 172 -10.67 28.40 -3.76
C THR A 172 -11.29 29.26 -2.65
N LEU A 173 -12.08 30.28 -3.00
CA LEU A 173 -12.81 31.11 -2.06
C LEU A 173 -14.15 30.51 -1.64
N ASP A 174 -14.57 29.42 -2.27
CA ASP A 174 -15.86 28.78 -2.04
C ASP A 174 -15.65 27.29 -1.75
N GLN A 175 -16.10 26.88 -0.56
CA GLN A 175 -15.98 25.52 -0.06
C GLN A 175 -16.58 24.49 -1.04
N LYS A 176 -17.71 24.82 -1.69
CA LYS A 176 -18.41 23.90 -2.58
C LYS A 176 -17.52 23.50 -3.76
N TRP A 177 -16.82 24.47 -4.34
CA TRP A 177 -15.94 24.23 -5.49
C TRP A 177 -14.67 23.51 -5.08
N ILE A 178 -14.09 23.84 -3.92
CA ILE A 178 -12.98 23.10 -3.35
C ILE A 178 -13.33 21.61 -3.21
N VAL A 179 -14.47 21.32 -2.57
CA VAL A 179 -14.92 19.93 -2.37
C VAL A 179 -15.15 19.23 -3.70
N LEU A 180 -15.85 19.87 -4.65
CA LEU A 180 -16.11 19.29 -5.97
C LEU A 180 -14.82 18.80 -6.63
N PHE A 181 -13.82 19.68 -6.75
CA PHE A 181 -12.58 19.36 -7.44
C PHE A 181 -11.69 18.38 -6.66
N LEU A 182 -11.70 18.42 -5.32
CA LEU A 182 -11.00 17.42 -4.50
C LEU A 182 -11.60 16.01 -4.62
N THR A 183 -12.89 15.91 -4.95
CA THR A 183 -13.60 14.65 -5.16
C THR A 183 -13.67 14.22 -6.63
N SER A 184 -12.91 14.86 -7.52
CA SER A 184 -12.84 14.46 -8.92
C SER A 184 -12.40 13.01 -9.06
N GLY A 185 -13.02 12.27 -9.99
CA GLY A 185 -12.64 10.89 -10.29
C GLY A 185 -11.29 10.76 -10.98
N ASP A 186 -10.73 11.87 -11.50
CA ASP A 186 -9.39 11.91 -12.08
C ASP A 186 -8.33 12.22 -10.99
N PRO A 187 -7.37 11.31 -10.73
CA PRO A 187 -6.35 11.51 -9.70
C PRO A 187 -5.47 12.74 -9.94
N GLU A 188 -5.16 13.07 -11.21
CA GLU A 188 -4.33 14.25 -11.52
C GLU A 188 -5.07 15.55 -11.20
N THR A 189 -6.36 15.62 -11.54
CA THR A 189 -7.21 16.78 -11.26
C THR A 189 -7.43 16.97 -9.76
N SER A 190 -7.75 15.91 -9.02
CA SER A 190 -8.00 16.01 -7.58
C SER A 190 -6.74 16.39 -6.79
N LEU A 191 -5.56 15.86 -7.18
CA LEU A 191 -4.29 16.26 -6.58
C LEU A 191 -3.92 17.71 -6.92
N LEU A 192 -4.09 18.14 -8.18
CA LEU A 192 -3.89 19.54 -8.58
C LEU A 192 -4.80 20.48 -7.77
N ALA A 193 -6.07 20.13 -7.60
CA ALA A 193 -7.00 20.89 -6.78
C ALA A 193 -6.55 20.98 -5.32
N ALA A 194 -6.04 19.88 -4.75
CA ALA A 194 -5.45 19.89 -3.40
C ALA A 194 -4.25 20.84 -3.29
N ASP A 195 -3.31 20.82 -4.23
CA ASP A 195 -2.15 21.74 -4.20
C ASP A 195 -2.59 23.21 -4.26
N LEU A 196 -3.54 23.54 -5.14
CA LEU A 196 -4.05 24.89 -5.32
C LEU A 196 -4.87 25.38 -4.12
N ALA A 197 -5.70 24.52 -3.52
CA ALA A 197 -6.50 24.85 -2.34
C ALA A 197 -5.62 25.03 -1.09
N ALA A 198 -4.58 24.22 -0.92
CA ALA A 198 -3.68 24.26 0.22
C ALA A 198 -3.04 25.65 0.44
N ASP A 199 -2.76 26.38 -0.64
CA ASP A 199 -2.17 27.71 -0.57
C ASP A 199 -3.10 28.75 0.04
N ARG A 200 -4.39 28.64 -0.23
CA ARG A 200 -5.42 29.60 0.19
C ARG A 200 -5.88 29.34 1.61
N LEU A 201 -5.97 28.06 2.00
CA LEU A 201 -6.34 27.66 3.35
C LEU A 201 -5.42 28.28 4.42
N ARG A 202 -4.14 28.56 4.11
CA ARG A 202 -3.22 29.21 5.06
C ARG A 202 -3.73 30.52 5.65
N HIS A 203 -4.56 31.26 4.92
CA HIS A 203 -5.00 32.62 5.30
C HIS A 203 -6.50 32.72 5.62
N SER A 204 -7.23 31.62 5.66
CA SER A 204 -8.71 31.62 5.80
C SER A 204 -9.18 30.66 6.91
N PRO A 205 -9.19 31.08 8.19
CA PRO A 205 -9.59 30.24 9.32
C PRO A 205 -11.04 29.73 9.23
N GLU A 206 -11.97 30.56 8.76
CA GLU A 206 -13.38 30.19 8.58
C GLU A 206 -13.51 29.05 7.56
N MET A 207 -12.88 29.21 6.39
CA MET A 207 -12.85 28.19 5.33
C MET A 207 -12.22 26.88 5.81
N ARG A 208 -11.16 26.94 6.64
CA ARG A 208 -10.54 25.74 7.23
C ARG A 208 -11.51 24.97 8.09
N ARG A 209 -12.29 25.64 8.96
CA ARG A 209 -13.28 24.99 9.83
C ARG A 209 -14.41 24.35 9.03
N GLU A 210 -14.96 25.09 8.07
CA GLU A 210 -16.02 24.59 7.18
C GLU A 210 -15.56 23.38 6.38
N LEU A 211 -14.36 23.47 5.79
CA LEU A 211 -13.78 22.37 5.03
C LEU A 211 -13.45 21.17 5.91
N ALA A 212 -12.93 21.36 7.12
CA ALA A 212 -12.63 20.27 8.05
C ALA A 212 -13.87 19.44 8.40
N LEU A 213 -15.00 20.10 8.72
CA LEU A 213 -16.28 19.43 8.95
C LEU A 213 -16.69 18.58 7.74
N ARG A 214 -16.64 19.19 6.55
CA ARG A 214 -17.10 18.52 5.33
C ARG A 214 -16.18 17.37 4.89
N LEU A 215 -14.87 17.54 4.99
CA LEU A 215 -13.92 16.48 4.65
C LEU A 215 -13.96 15.33 5.67
N LEU A 216 -14.23 15.62 6.94
CA LEU A 216 -14.43 14.57 7.95
C LEU A 216 -15.67 13.71 7.64
N GLU A 217 -16.78 14.33 7.20
CA GLU A 217 -17.95 13.58 6.73
C GLU A 217 -17.57 12.66 5.56
N LEU A 218 -16.86 13.18 4.55
CA LEU A 218 -16.44 12.39 3.38
C LEU A 218 -15.48 11.26 3.75
N LEU A 219 -14.53 11.50 4.67
CA LEU A 219 -13.56 10.50 5.11
C LEU A 219 -14.18 9.36 5.92
N ARG A 220 -15.41 9.52 6.43
CA ARG A 220 -16.14 8.45 7.13
C ARG A 220 -16.87 7.52 6.18
N GLU A 221 -17.12 7.95 4.94
CA GLU A 221 -17.76 7.12 3.93
C GLU A 221 -16.78 6.08 3.36
N PRO A 222 -17.27 4.96 2.80
CA PRO A 222 -16.43 4.01 2.08
C PRO A 222 -15.81 4.63 0.81
N GLU A 223 -14.59 4.20 0.46
CA GLU A 223 -13.97 4.60 -0.81
C GLU A 223 -14.77 4.08 -2.01
N ALA A 224 -15.12 4.97 -2.94
CA ALA A 224 -15.75 4.57 -4.20
C ALA A 224 -14.79 3.71 -5.05
N GLN A 225 -13.50 4.06 -5.02
CA GLN A 225 -12.40 3.31 -5.63
C GLN A 225 -11.14 3.46 -4.76
N PRO A 226 -10.24 2.46 -4.69
CA PRO A 226 -9.02 2.59 -3.89
C PRO A 226 -8.23 3.85 -4.25
N GLY A 227 -8.00 4.72 -3.26
CA GLY A 227 -7.27 5.96 -3.43
C GLY A 227 -8.11 7.17 -3.83
N SER A 228 -9.44 7.03 -3.99
CA SER A 228 -10.32 8.17 -4.28
C SER A 228 -10.34 9.21 -3.16
N HIS A 229 -9.91 8.84 -1.94
CA HIS A 229 -9.87 9.74 -0.80
C HIS A 229 -8.52 10.49 -0.68
N ASN A 230 -7.51 10.13 -1.49
CA ASN A 230 -6.14 10.61 -1.31
C ASN A 230 -6.00 12.13 -1.33
N ALA A 231 -6.66 12.81 -2.28
CA ALA A 231 -6.51 14.26 -2.45
C ALA A 231 -7.03 15.05 -1.23
N TYR A 232 -8.23 14.75 -0.76
CA TYR A 232 -8.79 15.45 0.39
C TYR A 232 -8.28 14.91 1.73
N ALA A 233 -7.87 13.64 1.83
CA ALA A 233 -7.14 13.15 2.99
C ALA A 233 -5.79 13.88 3.15
N ARG A 234 -5.09 14.19 2.05
CA ARG A 234 -3.88 15.00 2.07
C ARG A 234 -4.16 16.40 2.63
N ILE A 235 -5.20 17.08 2.14
CA ILE A 235 -5.57 18.41 2.65
C ILE A 235 -5.94 18.36 4.13
N ALA A 236 -6.73 17.36 4.53
CA ALA A 236 -7.09 17.14 5.93
C ALA A 236 -5.85 17.06 6.83
N ARG A 237 -4.86 16.25 6.44
CA ARG A 237 -3.62 16.03 7.19
C ARG A 237 -2.66 17.22 7.17
N GLU A 238 -2.45 17.84 6.02
CA GLU A 238 -1.42 18.87 5.86
C GLU A 238 -1.89 20.27 6.27
N ARG A 239 -3.20 20.55 6.18
CA ARG A 239 -3.74 21.91 6.33
C ARG A 239 -4.83 22.04 7.38
N LEU A 240 -5.51 20.96 7.76
CA LEU A 240 -6.69 21.02 8.63
C LEU A 240 -6.55 20.19 9.90
N LEU A 241 -5.33 19.71 10.22
CA LEU A 241 -5.12 18.79 11.34
C LEU A 241 -5.55 19.41 12.68
N ASP A 242 -5.28 20.70 12.89
CA ASP A 242 -5.67 21.41 14.13
C ASP A 242 -7.20 21.54 14.26
N GLU A 243 -7.89 21.85 13.16
CA GLU A 243 -9.35 21.91 13.14
C GLU A 243 -9.97 20.54 13.38
N LEU A 244 -9.43 19.49 12.76
CA LEU A 244 -9.92 18.12 12.92
C LEU A 244 -9.68 17.59 14.34
N ASP A 245 -8.54 17.93 14.94
CA ASP A 245 -8.21 17.60 16.33
C ASP A 245 -9.23 18.23 17.30
N ALA A 246 -9.65 19.46 17.04
CA ALA A 246 -10.68 20.12 17.85
C ALA A 246 -12.11 19.55 17.65
N LEU A 247 -12.37 18.86 16.54
CA LEU A 247 -13.70 18.32 16.20
C LEU A 247 -13.94 16.91 16.71
N LEU A 248 -12.89 16.12 16.90
CA LEU A 248 -12.99 14.70 17.29
C LEU A 248 -12.67 14.54 18.77
N ASP A 249 -13.58 13.94 19.55
CA ASP A 249 -13.19 13.39 20.84
C ASP A 249 -12.41 12.06 20.66
N LEU A 250 -11.92 11.49 21.76
CA LEU A 250 -11.09 10.29 21.70
C LEU A 250 -11.88 9.07 21.20
N ASP A 251 -13.15 8.94 21.58
CA ASP A 251 -14.01 7.84 21.17
C ASP A 251 -14.28 7.88 19.65
N ALA A 252 -14.62 9.05 19.11
CA ALA A 252 -14.81 9.25 17.69
C ALA A 252 -13.51 9.04 16.89
N LEU A 253 -12.36 9.42 17.48
CA LEU A 253 -11.05 9.18 16.88
C LEU A 253 -10.71 7.68 16.81
N VAL A 254 -10.92 6.94 17.90
CA VAL A 254 -10.70 5.48 17.92
C VAL A 254 -11.66 4.80 16.95
N HIS A 255 -12.93 5.21 16.89
CA HIS A 255 -13.87 4.69 15.91
C HIS A 255 -13.38 4.95 14.47
N LEU A 256 -12.87 6.16 14.16
CA LEU A 256 -12.32 6.48 12.85
C LEU A 256 -11.12 5.59 12.48
N ILE A 257 -10.25 5.29 13.45
CA ILE A 257 -9.12 4.38 13.27
C ILE A 257 -9.58 2.95 12.97
N LEU A 258 -10.57 2.45 13.71
CA LEU A 258 -10.99 1.04 13.61
C LEU A 258 -11.88 0.75 12.39
N THR A 259 -12.73 1.71 11.98
CA THR A 259 -13.76 1.47 10.95
C THR A 259 -13.58 2.30 9.69
N GLY A 260 -12.72 3.33 9.71
CA GLY A 260 -12.55 4.23 8.59
C GLY A 260 -11.81 3.59 7.41
N PRO A 261 -11.93 4.14 6.20
CA PRO A 261 -11.08 3.75 5.08
C PRO A 261 -9.61 4.09 5.35
N PRO A 262 -8.63 3.46 4.66
CA PRO A 262 -7.21 3.63 4.96
C PRO A 262 -6.73 5.09 5.05
N PRO A 263 -7.15 6.03 4.17
CA PRO A 263 -6.75 7.44 4.30
C PRO A 263 -7.29 8.12 5.55
N ALA A 264 -8.47 7.72 6.05
CA ALA A 264 -9.05 8.20 7.29
C ALA A 264 -8.34 7.59 8.52
N GLN A 265 -7.95 6.32 8.45
CA GLN A 265 -7.16 5.67 9.51
C GLN A 265 -5.77 6.30 9.64
N VAL A 266 -5.15 6.69 8.51
CA VAL A 266 -3.88 7.45 8.53
C VAL A 266 -4.05 8.78 9.25
N LEU A 267 -5.09 9.54 8.92
CA LEU A 267 -5.44 10.78 9.64
C LEU A 267 -5.68 10.50 11.13
N GLY A 268 -6.40 9.43 11.45
CA GLY A 268 -6.67 9.02 12.83
C GLY A 268 -5.38 8.74 13.61
N GLY A 269 -4.42 8.04 13.02
CA GLY A 269 -3.10 7.85 13.63
C GLY A 269 -2.37 9.17 13.90
N GLU A 270 -2.37 10.10 12.95
CA GLU A 270 -1.72 11.41 13.13
C GLU A 270 -2.37 12.27 14.22
N LEU A 271 -3.70 12.21 14.34
CA LEU A 271 -4.43 12.85 15.43
C LEU A 271 -4.17 12.18 16.77
N LEU A 272 -4.10 10.84 16.82
CA LEU A 272 -3.80 10.09 18.05
C LEU A 272 -2.41 10.44 18.59
N ALA A 273 -1.43 10.66 17.70
CA ALA A 273 -0.08 11.05 18.10
C ALA A 273 -0.03 12.42 18.84
N ARG A 274 -1.07 13.24 18.71
CA ARG A 274 -1.19 14.55 19.37
C ARG A 274 -1.83 14.48 20.76
N ARG A 275 -2.28 13.30 21.20
CA ARG A 275 -3.04 13.08 22.44
C ARG A 275 -2.28 12.21 23.43
N PRO A 276 -1.25 12.74 24.13
CA PRO A 276 -0.52 11.98 25.14
C PRO A 276 -1.45 11.41 26.23
N GLU A 277 -2.56 12.09 26.54
CA GLU A 277 -3.59 11.66 27.48
C GLU A 277 -4.39 10.42 27.02
N ALA A 278 -4.28 10.01 25.75
CA ALA A 278 -5.03 8.86 25.23
C ALA A 278 -4.71 7.54 25.97
N ILE A 279 -3.50 7.43 26.56
CA ILE A 279 -3.13 6.29 27.40
C ILE A 279 -4.05 6.12 28.61
N ASP A 280 -4.60 7.20 29.16
CA ASP A 280 -5.44 7.15 30.36
C ASP A 280 -6.82 6.56 30.10
N THR A 281 -7.31 6.67 28.87
CA THR A 281 -8.62 6.15 28.47
C THR A 281 -8.50 4.82 27.74
N ILE A 282 -7.55 4.69 26.80
CA ILE A 282 -7.37 3.47 26.00
C ILE A 282 -6.65 2.38 26.81
N GLY A 283 -5.74 2.77 27.71
CA GLY A 283 -4.93 1.85 28.50
C GLY A 283 -3.79 1.18 27.70
N LEU A 284 -2.88 0.52 28.43
CA LEU A 284 -1.72 -0.15 27.82
C LEU A 284 -2.13 -1.28 26.88
N GLU A 285 -3.11 -2.09 27.27
CA GLU A 285 -3.56 -3.24 26.47
C GLU A 285 -4.22 -2.78 25.15
N GLY A 286 -5.10 -1.78 25.20
CA GLY A 286 -5.75 -1.23 24.02
C GLY A 286 -4.73 -0.59 23.06
N LEU A 287 -3.74 0.13 23.59
CA LEU A 287 -2.64 0.63 22.78
C LEU A 287 -1.77 -0.52 22.23
N ALA A 288 -1.49 -1.58 22.99
CA ALA A 288 -0.73 -2.71 22.46
C ALA A 288 -1.46 -3.39 21.28
N GLN A 289 -2.79 -3.47 21.32
CA GLN A 289 -3.60 -3.93 20.19
C GLN A 289 -3.50 -2.98 18.97
N LEU A 290 -3.62 -1.67 19.18
CA LEU A 290 -3.47 -0.67 18.11
C LEU A 290 -2.05 -0.62 17.53
N ALA A 291 -1.03 -1.00 18.31
CA ALA A 291 0.32 -1.16 17.81
C ALA A 291 0.44 -2.32 16.81
N GLY A 292 -0.53 -3.24 16.75
CA GLY A 292 -0.64 -4.28 15.72
C GLY A 292 -1.39 -3.86 14.45
N HIS A 293 -1.88 -2.61 14.36
CA HIS A 293 -2.74 -2.18 13.26
C HIS A 293 -2.02 -2.19 11.90
N GLU A 294 -2.75 -2.49 10.82
CA GLU A 294 -2.20 -2.50 9.45
C GLU A 294 -1.65 -1.14 8.97
N ILE A 295 -2.16 -0.04 9.52
CA ILE A 295 -1.80 1.32 9.14
C ILE A 295 -0.59 1.77 9.95
N ALA A 296 0.54 1.97 9.26
CA ALA A 296 1.79 2.38 9.89
C ALA A 296 1.69 3.70 10.68
N ALA A 297 0.84 4.64 10.26
CA ALA A 297 0.62 5.89 11.00
C ALA A 297 0.00 5.64 12.38
N VAL A 298 -0.96 4.71 12.49
CA VAL A 298 -1.59 4.30 13.76
C VAL A 298 -0.55 3.61 14.64
N ARG A 299 0.25 2.69 14.08
CA ARG A 299 1.32 2.03 14.84
C ARG A 299 2.32 3.03 15.40
N ARG A 300 2.84 3.95 14.56
CA ARG A 300 3.80 4.98 15.00
C ARG A 300 3.27 5.87 16.12
N ALA A 301 2.01 6.31 16.02
CA ALA A 301 1.37 7.11 17.06
C ALA A 301 1.29 6.35 18.38
N THR A 302 0.84 5.10 18.30
CA THR A 302 0.71 4.20 19.45
C THR A 302 2.07 3.89 20.08
N HIS A 303 3.10 3.64 19.27
CA HIS A 303 4.47 3.44 19.75
C HIS A 303 4.98 4.66 20.51
N ALA A 304 4.68 5.87 20.04
CA ALA A 304 5.07 7.10 20.73
C ALA A 304 4.39 7.19 22.11
N LEU A 305 3.10 6.88 22.19
CA LEU A 305 2.34 6.87 23.46
C LEU A 305 2.88 5.82 24.45
N LEU A 306 3.19 4.61 23.96
CA LEU A 306 3.75 3.54 24.78
C LEU A 306 5.14 3.89 25.30
N ARG A 307 6.01 4.50 24.48
CA ARG A 307 7.34 4.98 24.92
C ARG A 307 7.24 6.05 26.01
N GLN A 308 6.30 6.97 25.87
CA GLN A 308 6.07 8.03 26.88
C GLN A 308 5.49 7.46 28.19
N SER A 309 4.90 6.27 28.14
CA SER A 309 4.24 5.61 29.26
C SER A 309 5.01 4.41 29.80
N VAL A 310 6.33 4.37 29.59
CA VAL A 310 7.16 3.18 29.89
C VAL A 310 6.98 2.71 31.33
N ASP A 311 6.89 3.62 32.30
CA ASP A 311 6.78 3.28 33.72
C ASP A 311 5.52 2.47 34.06
N ARG A 312 4.44 2.61 33.28
CA ARG A 312 3.19 1.87 33.50
C ARG A 312 3.37 0.37 33.28
N PHE A 313 4.28 -0.04 32.41
CA PHE A 313 4.57 -1.45 32.17
C PHE A 313 5.21 -2.15 33.38
N ARG A 314 5.77 -1.41 34.35
CA ARG A 314 6.28 -2.03 35.58
C ARG A 314 5.16 -2.61 36.45
N SER A 315 3.97 -2.04 36.37
CA SER A 315 2.80 -2.54 37.09
C SER A 315 2.00 -3.54 36.28
N ASP A 316 2.03 -3.42 34.95
CA ASP A 316 1.34 -4.32 34.02
C ASP A 316 2.25 -4.65 32.83
N PRO A 317 3.10 -5.69 32.95
CA PRO A 317 4.00 -6.10 31.87
C PRO A 317 3.31 -6.91 30.77
N GLY A 318 2.07 -7.38 30.98
CA GLY A 318 1.36 -8.26 30.06
C GLY A 318 1.30 -7.74 28.61
N PRO A 319 1.00 -6.45 28.39
CA PRO A 319 0.98 -5.86 27.05
C PRO A 319 2.32 -5.92 26.29
N LEU A 320 3.46 -6.10 26.96
CA LEU A 320 4.75 -6.33 26.26
C LEU A 320 4.74 -7.64 25.47
N LEU A 321 4.10 -8.69 26.02
CA LEU A 321 3.97 -9.99 25.36
C LEU A 321 3.09 -9.91 24.11
N LEU A 322 2.11 -8.98 24.08
CA LEU A 322 1.34 -8.72 22.86
C LEU A 322 2.19 -8.03 21.79
N LEU A 323 3.06 -7.09 22.19
CA LEU A 323 3.88 -6.32 21.25
C LEU A 323 4.97 -7.17 20.59
N VAL A 324 5.64 -8.04 21.35
CA VAL A 324 6.67 -8.96 20.83
C VAL A 324 6.10 -10.01 19.87
N GLU A 325 4.83 -10.39 20.02
CA GLU A 325 4.18 -11.37 19.13
C GLU A 325 3.57 -10.75 17.86
N SER A 326 3.63 -9.42 17.74
CA SER A 326 3.07 -8.69 16.60
C SER A 326 3.63 -9.17 15.25
N ASP A 327 2.80 -9.19 14.22
CA ASP A 327 3.24 -9.44 12.84
C ASP A 327 4.18 -8.35 12.32
N TRP A 328 4.09 -7.14 12.86
CA TRP A 328 4.85 -5.99 12.39
C TRP A 328 6.20 -5.86 13.10
N ALA A 329 7.28 -5.88 12.31
CA ALA A 329 8.65 -5.82 12.83
C ALA A 329 8.95 -4.52 13.60
N ASP A 330 8.36 -3.39 13.19
CA ASP A 330 8.49 -2.11 13.90
C ASP A 330 7.87 -2.16 15.31
N THR A 331 6.75 -2.87 15.48
CA THR A 331 6.11 -3.09 16.79
C THR A 331 6.89 -4.05 17.68
N ARG A 332 7.45 -5.13 17.11
CA ARG A 332 8.35 -6.00 17.88
C ARG A 332 9.60 -5.26 18.32
N GLN A 333 10.19 -4.47 17.43
CA GLN A 333 11.36 -3.66 17.75
C GLN A 333 11.08 -2.68 18.88
N LEU A 334 9.90 -2.03 18.91
CA LEU A 334 9.50 -1.22 20.06
C LEU A 334 9.55 -2.02 21.36
N ALA A 335 8.99 -3.23 21.38
CA ALA A 335 8.96 -4.05 22.59
C ALA A 335 10.38 -4.43 23.06
N PHE A 336 11.24 -4.81 22.12
CA PHE A 336 12.65 -5.12 22.39
C PHE A 336 13.38 -3.90 22.96
N ASP A 337 13.18 -2.71 22.37
CA ASP A 337 13.76 -1.46 22.85
C ASP A 337 13.27 -1.15 24.28
N LEU A 338 11.98 -1.31 24.56
CA LEU A 338 11.41 -1.10 25.90
C LEU A 338 11.99 -2.06 26.94
N LEU A 339 12.16 -3.34 26.58
CA LEU A 339 12.75 -4.36 27.46
C LEU A 339 14.24 -4.11 27.73
N ARG A 340 15.04 -3.83 26.69
CA ARG A 340 16.49 -3.61 26.83
C ARG A 340 16.84 -2.29 27.51
N THR A 341 16.20 -1.19 27.11
CA THR A 341 16.65 0.16 27.47
C THR A 341 15.76 0.87 28.48
N GLY A 342 14.46 0.55 28.51
CA GLY A 342 13.49 1.28 29.34
C GLY A 342 13.20 0.62 30.68
N LEU A 343 12.91 -0.68 30.66
CA LEU A 343 12.37 -1.42 31.81
C LEU A 343 13.38 -2.38 32.45
N GLY A 344 14.20 -3.04 31.63
CA GLY A 344 14.97 -4.21 32.01
C GLY A 344 14.15 -5.51 31.92
N PRO A 345 14.79 -6.67 31.65
CA PRO A 345 14.09 -7.94 31.52
C PRO A 345 13.35 -8.41 32.78
N ASP A 346 13.80 -7.95 33.96
CA ASP A 346 13.19 -8.28 35.26
C ASP A 346 11.69 -8.01 35.33
N VAL A 347 11.21 -7.04 34.55
CA VAL A 347 9.80 -6.65 34.54
C VAL A 347 8.88 -7.80 34.11
N LEU A 348 9.38 -8.72 33.30
CA LEU A 348 8.63 -9.89 32.82
C LEU A 348 8.64 -11.04 33.85
N GLY A 349 9.63 -11.06 34.75
CA GLY A 349 9.93 -12.21 35.59
C GLY A 349 10.26 -13.47 34.78
N THR A 350 10.43 -14.60 35.47
CA THR A 350 10.78 -15.88 34.85
C THR A 350 9.72 -16.36 33.87
N GLU A 351 8.44 -16.30 34.23
CA GLU A 351 7.37 -16.80 33.34
C GLU A 351 7.23 -15.96 32.06
N GLY A 352 7.38 -14.64 32.14
CA GLY A 352 7.32 -13.79 30.96
C GLY A 352 8.52 -14.01 30.02
N LEU A 353 9.72 -14.21 30.56
CA LEU A 353 10.89 -14.57 29.75
C LEU A 353 10.77 -15.95 29.10
N MET A 354 10.24 -16.93 29.85
CA MET A 354 9.93 -18.24 29.28
C MET A 354 8.90 -18.13 28.15
N ALA A 355 7.88 -17.28 28.30
CA ALA A 355 6.91 -17.03 27.23
C ALA A 355 7.57 -16.47 25.95
N LEU A 356 8.60 -15.61 26.08
CA LEU A 356 9.36 -15.14 24.91
C LEU A 356 10.20 -16.25 24.27
N LEU A 357 10.85 -17.08 25.08
CA LEU A 357 11.65 -18.23 24.61
C LEU A 357 10.77 -19.29 23.92
N ASP A 358 9.52 -19.43 24.37
CA ASP A 358 8.52 -20.34 23.81
C ASP A 358 7.85 -19.78 22.53
N SER A 359 8.18 -18.56 22.12
CA SER A 359 7.65 -17.96 20.90
C SER A 359 7.94 -18.81 19.67
N ASN A 360 7.03 -18.82 18.70
CA ASN A 360 7.28 -19.45 17.40
C ASN A 360 8.15 -18.57 16.48
N ARG A 361 8.43 -17.33 16.88
CA ARG A 361 9.21 -16.36 16.10
C ARG A 361 10.68 -16.41 16.49
N VAL A 362 11.55 -16.61 15.50
CA VAL A 362 12.99 -16.73 15.73
C VAL A 362 13.62 -15.42 16.24
N ASP A 363 13.15 -14.27 15.77
CA ASP A 363 13.64 -12.97 16.24
C ASP A 363 13.26 -12.70 17.71
N VAL A 364 12.06 -13.10 18.13
CA VAL A 364 11.64 -13.02 19.54
C VAL A 364 12.46 -13.99 20.41
N GLN A 365 12.67 -15.22 19.93
CA GLN A 365 13.53 -16.21 20.59
C GLN A 365 14.96 -15.68 20.78
N ASP A 366 15.56 -15.13 19.73
CA ASP A 366 16.93 -14.62 19.78
C ASP A 366 17.04 -13.42 20.74
N GLU A 367 16.08 -12.51 20.71
CA GLU A 367 16.01 -11.41 21.69
C GLU A 367 15.90 -11.94 23.12
N ALA A 368 15.03 -12.92 23.37
CA ALA A 368 14.84 -13.51 24.70
C ALA A 368 16.12 -14.18 25.22
N ARG A 369 16.88 -14.85 24.34
CA ARG A 369 18.18 -15.44 24.68
C ARG A 369 19.17 -14.39 25.14
N ASP A 370 19.27 -13.28 24.43
CA ASP A 370 20.17 -12.18 24.80
C ASP A 370 19.77 -11.59 26.16
N LEU A 371 18.47 -11.35 26.37
CA LEU A 371 17.96 -10.83 27.66
C LEU A 371 18.26 -11.78 28.83
N VAL A 372 18.16 -13.10 28.61
CA VAL A 372 18.50 -14.13 29.61
C VAL A 372 19.99 -14.15 29.91
N LEU A 373 20.85 -14.06 28.89
CA LEU A 373 22.30 -14.03 29.07
C LEU A 373 22.74 -12.79 29.85
N ASP A 374 22.16 -11.63 29.57
CA ASP A 374 22.46 -10.37 30.26
C ASP A 374 22.07 -10.39 31.76
N GLN A 375 21.08 -11.22 32.13
CA GLN A 375 20.58 -11.32 33.51
C GLN A 375 20.73 -12.71 34.11
N PHE A 376 21.67 -13.50 33.59
CA PHE A 376 21.76 -14.91 33.91
C PHE A 376 21.87 -15.19 35.42
N ASP A 377 22.62 -14.34 36.14
CA ASP A 377 22.83 -14.43 37.60
C ASP A 377 21.53 -14.35 38.44
N ARG A 378 20.43 -13.90 37.85
CA ARG A 378 19.13 -13.76 38.53
C ARG A 378 18.25 -15.01 38.42
N PHE A 379 18.60 -15.94 37.55
CA PHE A 379 17.86 -17.18 37.37
C PHE A 379 18.53 -18.32 38.11
N ASN A 380 17.75 -19.34 38.47
CA ASN A 380 18.32 -20.62 38.85
C ASN A 380 18.79 -21.33 37.57
N PRO A 381 20.11 -21.46 37.33
CA PRO A 381 20.64 -21.99 36.07
C PRO A 381 20.07 -23.37 35.74
N ALA A 382 20.00 -24.23 36.76
CA ALA A 382 19.62 -25.61 36.56
C ALA A 382 18.10 -25.81 36.37
N GLU A 383 17.28 -24.86 36.80
CA GLU A 383 15.83 -24.85 36.53
C GLU A 383 15.53 -24.30 35.13
N LEU A 384 16.20 -23.21 34.75
CA LEU A 384 16.09 -22.62 33.42
C LEU A 384 16.54 -23.60 32.33
N ILE A 385 17.69 -24.25 32.52
CA ILE A 385 18.20 -25.28 31.60
C ILE A 385 17.21 -26.45 31.52
N ALA A 386 16.62 -26.89 32.64
CA ALA A 386 15.64 -27.98 32.64
C ALA A 386 14.38 -27.62 31.83
N ARG A 387 13.86 -26.38 31.95
CA ARG A 387 12.71 -25.94 31.16
C ARG A 387 13.03 -25.83 29.67
N LEU A 388 14.19 -25.23 29.33
CA LEU A 388 14.63 -25.12 27.93
C LEU A 388 14.97 -26.47 27.28
N ALA A 389 15.42 -27.44 28.08
CA ALA A 389 15.70 -28.80 27.63
C ALA A 389 14.45 -29.51 27.08
N GLU A 390 13.27 -29.20 27.61
CA GLU A 390 11.99 -29.76 27.18
C GLU A 390 11.44 -29.07 25.92
N HIS A 391 12.09 -28.02 25.42
CA HIS A 391 11.57 -27.20 24.34
C HIS A 391 11.58 -27.92 22.96
N PRO A 392 10.47 -27.85 22.18
CA PRO A 392 10.37 -28.54 20.90
C PRO A 392 11.25 -27.94 19.80
N HIS A 393 11.62 -26.66 19.89
CA HIS A 393 12.40 -25.97 18.85
C HIS A 393 13.92 -26.25 18.97
N PRO A 394 14.61 -26.64 17.88
CA PRO A 394 16.04 -26.96 17.90
C PRO A 394 16.95 -25.83 18.39
N ASN A 395 16.61 -24.57 18.06
CA ASN A 395 17.42 -23.42 18.50
C ASN A 395 17.44 -23.28 20.03
N MET A 396 16.29 -23.49 20.68
CA MET A 396 16.20 -23.43 22.14
C MET A 396 16.92 -24.61 22.80
N ARG A 397 16.85 -25.82 22.21
CA ARG A 397 17.62 -26.97 22.71
C ARG A 397 19.14 -26.73 22.61
N ARG A 398 19.60 -26.13 21.52
CA ARG A 398 21.00 -25.73 21.38
C ARG A 398 21.40 -24.70 22.43
N PHE A 399 20.58 -23.66 22.61
CA PHE A 399 20.81 -22.68 23.65
C PHE A 399 20.85 -23.30 25.06
N ALA A 400 19.97 -24.26 25.36
CA ALA A 400 20.00 -25.01 26.61
C ALA A 400 21.33 -25.77 26.81
N VAL A 401 21.89 -26.35 25.74
CA VAL A 401 23.18 -27.06 25.80
C VAL A 401 24.30 -26.05 26.06
N ASP A 402 24.32 -24.94 25.34
CA ASP A 402 25.33 -23.89 25.52
C ASP A 402 25.29 -23.35 26.98
N LEU A 403 24.09 -23.07 27.52
CA LEU A 403 23.92 -22.68 28.92
C LEU A 403 24.39 -23.77 29.90
N ALA A 404 24.14 -25.04 29.62
CA ALA A 404 24.57 -26.14 30.47
C ALA A 404 26.09 -26.33 30.48
N VAL A 405 26.77 -26.02 29.38
CA VAL A 405 28.23 -26.09 29.30
C VAL A 405 28.85 -25.00 30.15
N ASP A 406 28.34 -23.77 30.05
CA ASP A 406 28.98 -22.61 30.64
C ASP A 406 28.56 -22.34 32.10
N HIS A 407 27.36 -22.79 32.50
CA HIS A 407 26.74 -22.30 33.73
C HIS A 407 26.10 -23.36 34.63
N LEU A 408 26.21 -24.65 34.32
CA LEU A 408 25.61 -25.69 35.16
C LEU A 408 26.36 -25.83 36.50
N PRO A 409 25.68 -25.74 37.67
CA PRO A 409 26.33 -25.85 38.96
C PRO A 409 26.98 -27.23 39.19
N ASP A 410 28.06 -27.27 39.99
CA ASP A 410 28.74 -28.50 40.44
C ASP A 410 27.81 -29.47 41.18
N GLY A 411 28.02 -30.78 40.96
CA GLY A 411 27.32 -31.84 41.68
C GLY A 411 26.66 -32.91 40.81
N ALA A 412 26.69 -34.15 41.29
CA ALA A 412 26.10 -35.31 40.61
C ALA A 412 24.57 -35.24 40.52
N GLU A 413 23.90 -34.65 41.52
CA GLU A 413 22.44 -34.52 41.55
C GLU A 413 21.89 -33.75 40.33
N VAL A 414 22.59 -32.70 39.91
CA VAL A 414 22.20 -31.88 38.76
C VAL A 414 22.35 -32.65 37.45
N LEU A 415 23.44 -33.42 37.30
CA LEU A 415 23.66 -34.28 36.13
C LEU A 415 22.60 -35.38 36.02
N VAL A 416 22.22 -35.99 37.14
CA VAL A 416 21.17 -37.02 37.19
C VAL A 416 19.82 -36.41 36.84
N ARG A 417 19.48 -35.24 37.39
CA ARG A 417 18.22 -34.54 37.10
C ARG A 417 18.09 -34.19 35.61
N LEU A 418 19.17 -33.78 34.96
CA LEU A 418 19.22 -33.44 33.53
C LEU A 418 19.59 -34.63 32.63
N SER A 419 19.59 -35.87 33.14
CA SER A 419 19.98 -37.06 32.38
C SER A 419 19.20 -37.23 31.07
N TRP A 420 17.87 -37.01 31.11
CA TRP A 420 17.02 -37.09 29.93
C TRP A 420 17.40 -36.03 28.88
N PHE A 421 17.74 -34.82 29.30
CA PHE A 421 18.16 -33.74 28.41
C PHE A 421 19.45 -34.07 27.67
N PHE A 422 20.49 -34.53 28.38
CA PHE A 422 21.75 -34.93 27.76
C PHE A 422 21.55 -36.13 26.82
N ARG A 423 20.71 -37.09 27.22
CA ARG A 423 20.30 -38.20 26.36
C ARG A 423 19.65 -37.70 25.07
N ALA A 424 18.67 -36.80 25.17
CA ALA A 424 17.99 -36.24 24.01
C ALA A 424 18.97 -35.48 23.10
N ALA A 425 19.86 -34.65 23.64
CA ALA A 425 20.81 -33.85 22.86
C ALA A 425 21.81 -34.70 22.04
N VAL A 426 22.27 -35.82 22.59
CA VAL A 426 23.25 -36.71 21.95
C VAL A 426 22.60 -37.76 21.04
N LEU A 427 21.45 -38.31 21.45
CA LEU A 427 20.74 -39.36 20.70
C LEU A 427 19.81 -38.81 19.61
N ASP A 428 19.48 -37.51 19.62
CA ASP A 428 18.74 -36.89 18.51
C ASP A 428 19.56 -36.97 17.21
N LEU A 429 19.00 -37.64 16.20
CA LEU A 429 19.62 -37.80 14.87
C LEU A 429 19.64 -36.48 14.08
N ARG A 430 18.82 -35.50 14.46
CA ARG A 430 18.74 -34.17 13.84
C ARG A 430 19.64 -33.14 14.53
N SER A 431 20.25 -33.49 15.67
CA SER A 431 21.17 -32.62 16.41
C SER A 431 22.47 -32.40 15.63
N GLU A 432 22.95 -31.16 15.57
CA GLU A 432 24.20 -30.81 14.90
C GLU A 432 25.41 -31.43 15.62
N ARG A 433 26.43 -31.84 14.85
CA ARG A 433 27.66 -32.44 15.40
C ARG A 433 28.32 -31.60 16.53
N PRO A 434 28.37 -30.26 16.48
CA PRO A 434 28.93 -29.47 17.58
C PRO A 434 28.19 -29.64 18.90
N VAL A 435 26.86 -29.75 18.88
CA VAL A 435 26.02 -29.90 20.09
C VAL A 435 26.36 -31.22 20.81
N LYS A 436 26.43 -32.33 20.07
CA LYS A 436 26.80 -33.64 20.63
C LYS A 436 28.20 -33.62 21.25
N ARG A 437 29.14 -32.94 20.59
CA ARG A 437 30.52 -32.81 21.06
C ARG A 437 30.60 -32.01 22.36
N HIS A 438 29.89 -30.88 22.45
CA HIS A 438 29.84 -30.09 23.67
C HIS A 438 29.26 -30.87 24.85
N VAL A 439 28.20 -31.66 24.65
CA VAL A 439 27.63 -32.50 25.71
C VAL A 439 28.62 -33.59 26.16
N ILE A 440 29.30 -34.27 25.22
CA ILE A 440 30.30 -35.31 25.56
C ILE A 440 31.50 -34.69 26.29
N ASP A 441 31.98 -33.53 25.84
CA ASP A 441 33.08 -32.83 26.49
C ASP A 441 32.68 -32.33 27.89
N LEU A 442 31.46 -31.79 28.05
CA LEU A 442 30.91 -31.43 29.37
C LEU A 442 30.88 -32.64 30.31
N LEU A 443 30.27 -33.76 29.90
CA LEU A 443 30.18 -34.96 30.75
C LEU A 443 31.57 -35.51 31.10
N ARG A 444 32.52 -35.48 30.15
CA ARG A 444 33.92 -35.85 30.41
C ARG A 444 34.51 -34.97 31.50
N ASP A 445 34.42 -33.66 31.32
CA ASP A 445 35.09 -32.71 32.20
C ASP A 445 34.44 -32.74 33.59
N ARG A 446 33.12 -32.86 33.67
CA ARG A 446 32.37 -33.05 34.94
C ARG A 446 32.71 -34.37 35.64
N GLY A 447 32.77 -35.46 34.90
CA GLY A 447 33.11 -36.78 35.45
C GLY A 447 34.54 -36.89 35.99
N ARG A 448 35.44 -35.98 35.61
CA ARG A 448 36.80 -35.90 36.14
C ARG A 448 36.89 -35.21 37.51
N HIS A 449 35.93 -34.34 37.84
CA HIS A 449 35.99 -33.55 39.07
C HIS A 449 35.83 -34.37 40.36
N ASP A 450 34.82 -35.26 40.44
CA ASP A 450 34.59 -36.08 41.64
C ASP A 450 33.94 -37.43 41.31
N HIS A 451 34.07 -38.38 42.25
CA HIS A 451 33.61 -39.76 42.08
C HIS A 451 32.09 -39.89 41.83
N PHE A 452 31.26 -39.04 42.43
CA PHE A 452 29.80 -39.11 42.23
C PHE A 452 29.41 -38.60 40.84
N GLN A 453 30.06 -37.52 40.38
CA GLN A 453 29.90 -37.03 39.01
C GLN A 453 30.47 -38.00 37.97
N ALA A 454 31.59 -38.67 38.29
CA ALA A 454 32.18 -39.71 37.46
C ALA A 454 31.17 -40.84 37.19
N ALA A 455 30.48 -41.32 38.24
CA ALA A 455 29.46 -42.36 38.10
C ALA A 455 28.29 -41.92 37.20
N ALA A 456 27.74 -40.72 37.42
CA ALA A 456 26.64 -40.19 36.62
C ALA A 456 27.05 -39.95 35.14
N ALA A 457 28.25 -39.40 34.91
CA ALA A 457 28.77 -39.14 33.58
C ALA A 457 29.07 -40.44 32.81
N VAL A 458 29.67 -41.44 33.46
CA VAL A 458 29.97 -42.75 32.86
C VAL A 458 28.71 -43.51 32.49
N GLU A 459 27.65 -43.43 33.31
CA GLU A 459 26.35 -44.03 32.98
C GLU A 459 25.78 -43.43 31.68
N LEU A 460 25.73 -42.09 31.60
CA LEU A 460 25.23 -41.36 30.42
C LEU A 460 26.08 -41.60 29.17
N LEU A 461 27.40 -41.42 29.28
CA LEU A 461 28.34 -41.66 28.18
C LEU A 461 28.32 -43.12 27.71
N GLY A 462 28.10 -44.06 28.64
CA GLY A 462 28.01 -45.49 28.36
C GLY A 462 26.85 -45.85 27.45
N GLU A 463 25.74 -45.15 27.55
CA GLU A 463 24.62 -45.28 26.60
C GLU A 463 24.99 -44.73 25.22
N PHE A 464 25.74 -43.63 25.17
CA PHE A 464 26.18 -43.02 23.91
C PHE A 464 27.25 -43.85 23.20
N ALA A 465 28.16 -44.47 23.93
CA ALA A 465 29.14 -45.40 23.39
C ALA A 465 28.50 -46.62 22.72
N ARG A 466 27.27 -46.96 23.11
CA ARG A 466 26.46 -48.02 22.48
C ARG A 466 25.61 -47.52 21.30
N SER A 467 25.64 -46.23 20.99
CA SER A 467 24.90 -45.65 19.87
C SER A 467 25.54 -46.00 18.51
N GLY A 468 24.75 -45.99 17.44
CA GLY A 468 25.16 -46.46 16.12
C GLY A 468 26.07 -45.53 15.30
N THR A 469 26.43 -44.35 15.81
CA THR A 469 27.30 -43.38 15.12
C THR A 469 28.75 -43.54 15.56
N ARG A 470 29.61 -44.06 14.67
CA ARG A 470 31.02 -44.42 14.96
C ARG A 470 31.83 -43.28 15.59
N ASP A 471 31.75 -42.07 15.03
CA ASP A 471 32.53 -40.92 15.53
C ASP A 471 32.09 -40.48 16.93
N ASP A 472 30.79 -40.52 17.24
CA ASP A 472 30.27 -40.12 18.55
C ASP A 472 30.57 -41.21 19.60
N ALA A 473 30.46 -42.49 19.21
CA ALA A 473 30.79 -43.63 20.06
C ALA A 473 32.27 -43.64 20.44
N ASP A 474 33.18 -43.41 19.48
CA ASP A 474 34.62 -43.32 19.72
C ASP A 474 34.94 -42.19 20.71
N ARG A 475 34.29 -41.03 20.57
CA ARG A 475 34.49 -39.88 21.47
C ARG A 475 33.92 -40.12 22.86
N ALA A 476 32.75 -40.74 22.97
CA ALA A 476 32.17 -41.14 24.25
C ALA A 476 33.05 -42.19 24.97
N MET A 477 33.61 -43.16 24.24
CA MET A 477 34.56 -44.13 24.79
C MET A 477 35.83 -43.45 25.30
N LEU A 478 36.41 -42.51 24.54
CA LEU A 478 37.55 -41.73 24.98
C LEU A 478 37.24 -40.90 26.24
N ALA A 479 36.05 -40.32 26.33
CA ALA A 479 35.59 -39.61 27.52
C ALA A 479 35.46 -40.54 28.75
N ILE A 480 34.86 -41.71 28.60
CA ILE A 480 34.76 -42.73 29.66
C ILE A 480 36.14 -43.15 30.14
N VAL A 481 37.05 -43.46 29.21
CA VAL A 481 38.44 -43.84 29.54
C VAL A 481 39.12 -42.72 30.33
N SER A 482 38.98 -41.46 29.90
CA SER A 482 39.55 -40.32 30.62
C SER A 482 39.03 -40.20 32.05
N ILE A 483 37.74 -40.46 32.29
CA ILE A 483 37.15 -40.43 33.63
C ILE A 483 37.69 -41.59 34.48
N LEU A 484 37.75 -42.80 33.94
CA LEU A 484 38.22 -44.00 34.67
C LEU A 484 39.71 -43.97 35.04
N LEU A 485 40.52 -43.20 34.32
CA LEU A 485 41.92 -42.99 34.70
C LEU A 485 42.03 -42.18 36.01
N GLU A 486 41.07 -41.30 36.30
CA GLU A 486 41.04 -40.49 37.52
C GLU A 486 40.20 -41.14 38.62
N HIS A 487 39.13 -41.84 38.25
CA HIS A 487 38.21 -42.53 39.17
C HIS A 487 38.06 -44.02 38.78
N PRO A 488 39.05 -44.88 39.08
CA PRO A 488 39.08 -46.26 38.59
C PRO A 488 38.01 -47.19 39.17
N ASP A 489 37.46 -46.82 40.32
CA ASP A 489 36.49 -47.63 41.06
C ASP A 489 35.04 -47.40 40.60
N VAL A 490 34.83 -46.50 39.64
CA VAL A 490 33.50 -46.18 39.09
C VAL A 490 33.00 -47.31 38.20
N PRO A 491 31.77 -47.83 38.43
CA PRO A 491 31.16 -48.84 37.57
C PRO A 491 31.03 -48.32 36.12
N SER A 492 31.57 -49.08 35.17
CA SER A 492 31.63 -48.67 33.76
C SER A 492 31.33 -49.83 32.82
N PRO A 493 30.70 -49.56 31.65
CA PRO A 493 30.57 -50.54 30.57
C PRO A 493 31.91 -50.83 29.86
N VAL A 494 32.96 -50.04 30.13
CA VAL A 494 34.31 -50.18 29.56
C VAL A 494 35.29 -50.54 30.67
N SER A 495 36.05 -51.63 30.48
CA SER A 495 37.09 -52.07 31.43
C SER A 495 38.47 -51.72 30.91
N LEU A 496 39.28 -51.03 31.72
CA LEU A 496 40.69 -50.79 31.44
C LEU A 496 41.51 -52.01 31.83
N ALA A 497 42.14 -52.68 30.85
CA ALA A 497 43.09 -53.74 31.13
C ALA A 497 44.36 -53.14 31.76
N ARG A 498 44.64 -53.45 33.02
CA ARG A 498 45.95 -53.13 33.61
C ARG A 498 47.03 -53.93 32.87
N PRO A 499 48.14 -53.31 32.45
CA PRO A 499 49.25 -54.07 31.87
C PRO A 499 49.73 -55.08 32.91
N ALA A 500 49.77 -56.36 32.52
CA ALA A 500 50.39 -57.41 33.30
C ALA A 500 51.82 -56.98 33.63
N GLY A 501 52.19 -57.00 34.91
CA GLY A 501 53.39 -56.37 35.43
C GLY A 501 54.67 -56.65 34.63
N GLY A 502 55.38 -55.57 34.30
CA GLY A 502 56.83 -55.62 34.12
C GLY A 502 57.47 -55.72 35.50
N VAL A 503 58.19 -56.82 35.73
CA VAL A 503 58.98 -57.13 36.92
C VAL A 503 60.19 -56.18 37.02
N ALA A 504 60.66 -56.00 38.26
CA ALA A 504 61.88 -55.32 38.74
C ALA A 504 63.02 -55.05 37.76
#